data_AF-A0A934S5X9-F1
#
_entry.id   AF-A0A934S5X9-F1
#
_cell.length_a   1.000
_cell.length_b   1.000
_cell.length_c   1.000
_cell.angle_alpha   90.00
_cell.angle_beta   90.00
_cell.angle_gamma   90.00
#
_symmetry.space_group_name_H-M   'P 1'
#
loop_
_entity.id
_entity.type
_entity.pdbx_description
1 polymer ?
#
loop_
_entity_poly.entity_id
_entity_poly.type
_entity_poly.pdbx_seq_one_letter_code
_entity_poly.pdbx_strand_id
1 'polypeptide(L)'
;MSPLLEALIANNLPLNMAGVLGLGLIGLAAARLSHQHRSKGGTVMTWGAICLLLARMYVVSAPHFENLAFFEAIGPVGIAATIALPPLLLSVGLAAVVWGLWAHERLMRNERR
;
A
#
# COMPACT_ATOMS: atom_id res chain seq x y z
N MET A 1 2.39 0.79 31.86
CA MET A 1 2.09 0.97 30.42
C MET A 1 0.61 1.29 30.32
N SER A 2 0.20 2.25 29.50
CA SER A 2 -1.21 2.71 29.49
C SER A 2 -2.13 1.61 28.93
N PRO A 3 -3.31 1.37 29.54
CA PRO A 3 -4.23 0.31 29.10
C PRO A 3 -4.75 0.53 27.66
N LEU A 4 -4.71 1.77 27.17
CA LEU A 4 -4.97 2.12 25.77
C LEU A 4 -3.92 1.58 24.80
N LEU A 5 -2.64 1.56 25.19
CA LEU A 5 -1.56 1.06 24.34
C LEU A 5 -1.62 -0.48 24.24
N GLU A 6 -1.99 -1.13 25.33
CA GLU A 6 -2.16 -2.58 25.41
C GLU A 6 -3.39 -3.03 24.61
N ALA A 7 -4.50 -2.28 24.66
CA ALA A 7 -5.66 -2.51 23.79
C ALA A 7 -5.35 -2.27 22.30
N LEU A 8 -4.49 -1.29 21.98
CA LEU A 8 -4.06 -1.00 20.60
C LEU A 8 -3.14 -2.08 20.03
N ILE A 9 -2.30 -2.69 20.89
CA ILE A 9 -1.41 -3.80 20.53
C ILE A 9 -2.17 -5.14 20.50
N ALA A 10 -3.12 -5.35 21.41
CA ALA A 10 -3.94 -6.56 21.50
C ALA A 10 -5.02 -6.64 20.41
N ASN A 11 -5.57 -5.49 19.98
CA ASN A 11 -6.53 -5.40 18.89
C ASN A 11 -5.88 -4.71 17.67
N ASN A 12 -5.04 -5.44 16.94
CA ASN A 12 -4.46 -4.99 15.65
C ASN A 12 -5.52 -4.60 14.59
N LEU A 13 -6.80 -4.92 14.81
CA LEU A 13 -7.92 -4.71 13.89
C LEU A 13 -8.20 -3.22 13.58
N PRO A 14 -8.49 -2.33 14.54
CA PRO A 14 -8.74 -0.90 14.29
C PRO A 14 -7.58 -0.17 13.61
N LEU A 15 -6.33 -0.44 14.01
CA LEU A 15 -5.16 0.20 13.42
C LEU A 15 -4.93 -0.28 11.97
N ASN A 16 -5.16 -1.57 11.70
CA ASN A 16 -5.10 -2.11 10.35
C ASN A 16 -6.22 -1.58 9.45
N MET A 17 -7.44 -1.47 9.96
CA MET A 17 -8.56 -0.85 9.25
C MET A 17 -8.27 0.62 8.93
N ALA A 18 -7.75 1.41 9.88
CA ALA A 18 -7.35 2.79 9.65
C ALA A 18 -6.26 2.90 8.58
N GLY A 19 -5.27 2.00 8.57
CA GLY A 19 -4.23 1.95 7.55
C GLY A 19 -4.75 1.62 6.15
N VAL A 20 -5.67 0.65 6.03
CA VAL A 20 -6.29 0.28 4.75
C VAL A 20 -7.19 1.41 4.24
N LEU A 21 -7.99 2.03 5.10
CA LEU A 21 -8.83 3.17 4.74
C LEU A 21 -7.99 4.38 4.34
N GLY A 22 -6.90 4.68 5.06
CA GLY A 22 -5.98 5.76 4.74
C GLY A 22 -5.31 5.58 3.38
N LEU A 23 -4.79 4.38 3.09
CA LEU A 23 -4.23 4.05 1.77
C LEU A 23 -5.30 4.08 0.67
N GLY A 24 -6.54 3.69 0.99
CA GLY A 24 -7.69 3.77 0.08
C GLY A 24 -8.01 5.20 -0.32
N LEU A 25 -8.02 6.12 0.64
CA LEU A 25 -8.24 7.55 0.40
C LEU A 25 -7.09 8.18 -0.40
N ILE A 26 -5.84 7.78 -0.15
CA ILE A 26 -4.69 8.22 -0.95
C ILE A 26 -4.83 7.76 -2.41
N GLY A 27 -5.23 6.51 -2.63
CA GLY A 27 -5.50 5.97 -3.96
C GLY A 27 -6.65 6.68 -4.68
N LEU A 28 -7.74 6.97 -3.96
CA LEU A 28 -8.89 7.69 -4.50
C LEU A 28 -8.52 9.14 -4.87
N ALA A 29 -7.75 9.82 -4.03
CA ALA A 29 -7.23 11.16 -4.30
C ALA A 29 -6.31 11.16 -5.54
N ALA A 30 -5.42 10.17 -5.64
CA ALA A 30 -4.54 9.99 -6.80
C ALA A 30 -5.33 9.76 -8.10
N ALA A 31 -6.34 8.89 -8.05
CA ALA A 31 -7.20 8.59 -9.19
C ALA A 31 -8.01 9.83 -9.64
N ARG A 32 -8.54 10.60 -8.68
CA ARG A 32 -9.25 11.85 -8.96
C ARG A 32 -8.34 12.89 -9.60
N LEU A 33 -7.10 13.02 -9.12
CA LEU A 33 -6.07 13.90 -9.69
C LEU A 33 -5.67 13.46 -11.12
N SER A 34 -5.52 12.15 -11.34
CA SER A 34 -5.23 11.59 -12.67
C SER A 34 -6.35 11.89 -13.68
N HIS A 35 -7.61 11.81 -13.24
CA HIS A 35 -8.76 12.05 -14.10
C HIS A 35 -8.97 13.54 -14.40
N GLN A 36 -8.76 14.43 -13.43
CA GLN A 36 -8.93 15.88 -13.62
C GLN A 36 -7.83 16.52 -14.48
N HIS A 37 -6.59 16.03 -14.41
CA HIS A 37 -5.46 16.67 -15.09
C HIS A 37 -4.85 15.86 -16.25
N ARG A 38 -5.42 14.68 -16.60
CA ARG A 38 -4.90 13.79 -17.65
C ARG A 38 -3.38 13.54 -17.54
N SER A 39 -2.87 13.61 -16.32
CA SER A 39 -1.45 13.63 -16.00
C SER A 39 -0.91 12.21 -15.95
N LYS A 40 0.16 11.94 -16.73
CA LYS A 40 0.91 10.67 -16.65
C LYS A 40 1.43 10.39 -15.23
N GLY A 41 1.66 11.43 -14.42
CA GLY A 41 2.06 11.31 -13.01
C GLY A 41 0.93 10.79 -12.11
N GLY A 42 -0.33 11.16 -12.41
CA GLY A 42 -1.49 10.67 -11.67
C GLY A 42 -1.68 9.16 -11.82
N THR A 43 -1.47 8.62 -13.03
CA THR A 43 -1.60 7.18 -13.30
C THR A 43 -0.56 6.35 -12.56
N VAL A 44 0.69 6.84 -12.47
CA VAL A 44 1.77 6.18 -11.70
C VAL A 44 1.47 6.23 -10.20
N MET A 45 0.90 7.34 -9.71
CA MET A 45 0.49 7.47 -8.31
C MET A 45 -0.64 6.49 -7.95
N THR A 46 -1.62 6.30 -8.84
CA THR A 46 -2.71 5.33 -8.62
C THR A 46 -2.18 3.90 -8.57
N TRP A 47 -1.27 3.53 -9.48
CA TRP A 47 -0.61 2.21 -9.46
C TRP A 47 0.18 1.97 -8.17
N GLY A 48 0.92 2.98 -7.71
CA GLY A 48 1.62 2.94 -6.43
C GLY A 48 0.67 2.72 -5.25
N ALA A 49 -0.44 3.45 -5.21
CA ALA A 49 -1.44 3.32 -4.16
C ALA A 49 -2.12 1.93 -4.17
N ILE A 50 -2.40 1.37 -5.35
CA ILE A 50 -2.93 0.00 -5.48
C ILE A 50 -1.91 -1.02 -4.96
N CYS A 51 -0.63 -0.88 -5.29
CA CYS A 51 0.43 -1.76 -4.75
C CYS A 51 0.50 -1.69 -3.21
N LEU A 52 0.43 -0.48 -2.64
CA LEU A 52 0.42 -0.29 -1.19
C LEU A 52 -0.81 -0.94 -0.54
N LEU A 53 -1.99 -0.79 -1.16
CA LEU A 53 -3.23 -1.41 -0.68
C LEU A 53 -3.16 -2.94 -0.71
N LEU A 54 -2.68 -3.52 -1.81
CA LEU A 54 -2.53 -4.96 -1.94
C LEU A 54 -1.53 -5.51 -0.92
N ALA A 55 -0.38 -4.86 -0.76
CA ALA A 55 0.60 -5.23 0.26
C ALA A 55 0.02 -5.17 1.67
N ARG A 56 -0.76 -4.12 1.97
CA ARG A 56 -1.39 -3.96 3.27
C ARG A 56 -2.49 -5.00 3.50
N MET A 57 -3.33 -5.27 2.51
CA MET A 57 -4.33 -6.33 2.60
C MET A 57 -3.68 -7.68 2.86
N TYR A 58 -2.58 -7.98 2.17
CA TYR A 58 -1.81 -9.20 2.37
C TYR A 58 -1.28 -9.33 3.80
N VAL A 59 -0.67 -8.28 4.36
CA VAL A 59 -0.14 -8.31 5.75
C VAL A 59 -1.26 -8.50 6.77
N VAL A 60 -2.45 -7.96 6.51
CA VAL A 60 -3.61 -8.09 7.40
C VAL A 60 -4.25 -9.48 7.31
N SER A 61 -4.31 -10.06 6.10
CA SER A 61 -4.92 -11.36 5.87
C SER A 61 -3.98 -12.54 6.14
N ALA A 62 -2.66 -12.36 5.97
CA ALA A 62 -1.61 -13.35 6.21
C ALA A 62 -1.84 -14.19 7.49
N PRO A 63 -2.00 -13.62 8.69
CA PRO A 63 -2.17 -14.41 9.92
C PRO A 63 -3.49 -15.22 9.97
N HIS A 64 -4.46 -14.95 9.09
CA HIS A 64 -5.72 -15.69 9.00
C HIS A 64 -5.66 -16.85 7.99
N PHE A 65 -4.73 -16.83 7.04
CA PHE A 65 -4.61 -17.83 5.97
C PHE A 65 -3.35 -18.70 6.08
N GLU A 66 -2.34 -18.26 6.84
CA GLU A 66 -1.08 -18.97 7.06
C GLU A 66 -1.26 -20.15 8.03
N ASN A 67 -1.82 -21.24 7.52
CA ASN A 67 -1.85 -22.54 8.20
C ASN A 67 -0.60 -23.38 7.83
N LEU A 68 -0.21 -24.31 8.70
CA LEU A 68 0.90 -25.24 8.45
C LEU A 68 0.79 -25.98 7.10
N ALA A 69 -0.43 -26.39 6.73
CA ALA A 69 -0.70 -27.04 5.45
C ALA A 69 -0.49 -26.11 4.23
N PHE A 70 -0.69 -24.80 4.40
CA PHE A 70 -0.42 -23.81 3.36
C PHE A 70 1.09 -23.69 3.12
N PHE A 71 1.89 -23.58 4.18
CA PHE A 71 3.34 -23.50 4.05
C PHE A 71 3.98 -24.77 3.47
N GLU A 72 3.43 -25.93 3.80
CA GLU A 72 3.88 -27.21 3.24
C GLU A 72 3.56 -27.32 1.73
N ALA A 73 2.43 -26.74 1.28
CA ALA A 73 2.01 -26.77 -0.12
C ALA A 73 2.82 -25.83 -1.04
N ILE A 74 3.25 -24.66 -0.55
CA ILE A 74 3.96 -23.65 -1.38
C ILE A 74 5.49 -23.85 -1.31
N GLY A 75 5.97 -24.59 -0.31
CA GLY A 75 7.36 -24.93 -0.14
C GLY A 75 8.28 -23.75 0.21
N PRO A 76 9.61 -23.97 0.23
CA PRO A 76 10.59 -22.99 0.72
C PRO A 76 10.60 -21.68 -0.07
N VAL A 77 10.40 -21.76 -1.39
CA VAL A 77 10.34 -20.58 -2.28
C VAL A 77 9.08 -19.77 -2.00
N GLY A 78 7.95 -20.45 -1.75
CA GLY A 78 6.70 -19.83 -1.32
C GLY A 78 6.86 -19.03 -0.05
N ILE A 79 7.44 -19.65 0.99
CA ILE A 79 7.70 -19.00 2.28
C ILE A 79 8.59 -17.77 2.12
N ALA A 80 9.68 -17.88 1.35
CA ALA A 80 10.57 -16.76 1.08
C ALA A 80 9.84 -15.61 0.36
N ALA A 81 8.99 -15.92 -0.62
CA ALA A 81 8.17 -14.93 -1.31
C ALA A 81 7.16 -14.28 -0.36
N THR A 82 6.43 -15.06 0.45
CA THR A 82 5.47 -14.57 1.46
C THR A 82 6.09 -13.54 2.41
N ILE A 83 7.37 -13.72 2.77
CA ILE A 83 8.11 -12.82 3.67
C ILE A 83 8.66 -11.60 2.91
N ALA A 84 9.19 -11.78 1.70
CA ALA A 84 9.88 -10.73 0.96
C ALA A 84 8.96 -9.83 0.11
N LEU A 85 7.83 -10.36 -0.36
CA LEU A 85 6.88 -9.65 -1.23
C LEU A 85 6.28 -8.42 -0.54
N PRO A 86 5.78 -8.48 0.71
CA PRO A 86 5.16 -7.33 1.36
C PRO A 86 6.05 -6.09 1.49
N PRO A 87 7.30 -6.17 2.00
CA PRO A 87 8.17 -5.00 2.06
C PRO A 87 8.52 -4.47 0.66
N LEU A 88 8.70 -5.35 -0.34
CA LEU A 88 8.97 -4.91 -1.72
C LEU A 88 7.81 -4.12 -2.32
N LEU A 89 6.56 -4.62 -2.21
CA LEU A 89 5.40 -3.87 -2.69
C LEU A 89 5.20 -2.57 -1.91
N LEU A 90 5.48 -2.55 -0.61
CA LEU A 90 5.40 -1.32 0.19
C LEU A 90 6.42 -0.28 -0.29
N SER A 91 7.68 -0.68 -0.49
CA SER A 91 8.73 0.22 -0.96
C SER A 91 8.49 0.72 -2.38
N VAL A 92 8.16 -0.18 -3.32
CA VAL A 92 7.89 0.17 -4.72
C VAL A 92 6.61 0.99 -4.83
N GLY A 93 5.57 0.63 -4.08
CA GLY A 93 4.31 1.37 -4.03
C GLY A 93 4.50 2.80 -3.52
N LEU A 94 5.27 2.99 -2.44
CA LEU A 94 5.60 4.31 -1.92
C LEU A 94 6.41 5.12 -2.94
N ALA A 95 7.44 4.51 -3.54
CA ALA A 95 8.26 5.15 -4.55
C ALA A 95 7.44 5.62 -5.76
N ALA A 96 6.49 4.79 -6.22
CA ALA A 96 5.59 5.13 -7.32
C ALA A 96 4.64 6.30 -6.95
N VAL A 97 4.13 6.33 -5.71
CA VAL A 97 3.31 7.47 -5.22
C VAL A 97 4.13 8.76 -5.21
N VAL A 98 5.34 8.74 -4.65
CA VAL A 98 6.22 9.91 -4.57
C VAL A 98 6.64 10.39 -5.97
N TRP A 99 7.02 9.45 -6.85
CA TRP A 99 7.38 9.75 -8.22
C TRP A 99 6.21 10.33 -9.02
N GLY A 100 5.01 9.76 -8.84
CA GLY A 100 3.79 10.24 -9.49
C GLY A 100 3.43 11.67 -9.08
N LEU A 101 3.57 11.99 -7.78
CA LEU A 101 3.36 13.34 -7.27
C LEU A 101 4.37 14.34 -7.85
N TRP A 102 5.66 14.00 -7.81
CA TRP A 102 6.72 14.85 -8.36
C TRP A 102 6.57 15.09 -9.87
N ALA A 103 6.25 14.04 -10.63
CA ALA A 103 6.02 14.16 -12.07
C ALA A 103 4.82 15.05 -12.39
N HIS A 104 3.77 14.98 -11.57
CA HIS A 104 2.60 15.84 -11.72
C HIS A 104 2.93 17.32 -11.43
N GLU A 105 3.63 17.62 -10.33
CA GLU A 105 4.07 18.99 -10.03
C GLU A 105 4.97 19.57 -11.12
N ARG A 106 5.87 18.75 -11.68
CA ARG A 106 6.75 19.15 -12.78
C ARG A 106 5.95 19.52 -14.04
N LEU A 107 4.89 18.77 -14.35
CA LEU A 107 4.01 19.07 -15.49
C LEU A 107 3.31 20.42 -15.30
N MET A 108 2.71 20.63 -14.12
CA MET A 108 2.00 21.87 -13.79
C MET A 108 2.93 23.10 -13.79
N ARG A 109 4.20 22.92 -13.41
CA ARG A 109 5.20 23.99 -13.47
C ARG A 109 5.55 24.40 -14.91
N ASN A 110 5.56 23.45 -15.84
CA ASN A 110 5.83 23.72 -17.24
C ASN A 110 4.66 24.41 -17.94
N GLU A 111 3.42 24.09 -17.58
CA GLU A 111 2.22 24.73 -18.15
C GLU A 111 2.02 26.18 -17.67
N ARG A 112 2.68 26.59 -16.58
CA ARG A 112 2.63 27.98 -16.05
C ARG A 112 3.71 28.90 -16.61
N ARG A 113 4.62 28.40 -17.46
CA ARG A 113 5.67 29.19 -18.13
C ARG A 113 5.30 29.41 -19.58
#